data_AF-A0A926RL01-F1
#
_entry.id   AF-A0A926RL01-F1
#
_cell.length_a   1.000
_cell.length_b   1.000
_cell.length_c   1.000
_cell.angle_alpha   90.00
_cell.angle_beta   90.00
_cell.angle_gamma   90.00
#
_symmetry.space_group_name_H-M   'P 1'
#
loop_
_entity.id
_entity.type
_entity.pdbx_description
1 polymer ?
#
loop_
_entity_poly.entity_id
_entity_poly.type
_entity_poly.pdbx_seq_one_letter_code
_entity_poly.pdbx_strand_id
1 'polypeptide(L)' 'MKIILGISAFYHDSAASILVDGKILAAVQVERFTRKKHDSSYPFNATEFELD' A
#
# COMPACT_ATOMS: atom_id res chain seq x y z
N MET A 1 -1.78 -6.87 20.36
CA MET A 1 -2.11 -6.11 19.15
C MET A 1 -0.87 -6.05 18.28
N LYS A 2 -0.85 -6.80 17.19
CA LYS A 2 0.22 -6.82 16.20
C LYS A 2 -0.26 -6.11 14.95
N ILE A 3 0.46 -5.07 14.55
CA ILE A 3 0.21 -4.33 13.32
C ILE A 3 1.32 -4.67 12.34
N ILE A 4 0.95 -5.00 11.10
CA ILE A 4 1.88 -5.34 10.02
C ILE A 4 1.56 -4.44 8.85
N LEU A 5 2.56 -3.70 8.37
CA LEU A 5 2.49 -2.95 7.12
C LEU A 5 3.18 -3.76 6.02
N GLY A 6 2.42 -4.21 5.03
CA GLY A 6 2.92 -4.87 3.83
C GLY A 6 3.18 -3.85 2.73
N ILE A 7 4.41 -3.80 2.24
CA ILE A 7 4.83 -2.89 1.17
C ILE A 7 5.21 -3.70 -0.07
N SER A 8 4.61 -3.37 -1.21
CA SER A 8 5.03 -3.79 -2.54
C SER A 8 5.54 -2.56 -3.28
N ALA A 9 6.81 -2.55 -3.66
CA ALA A 9 7.45 -1.41 -4.32
C ALA A 9 8.60 -1.87 -5.24
N PHE A 10 9.02 -1.00 -6.16
CA PHE A 10 10.15 -1.23 -7.07
C PHE A 10 9.96 -2.35 -8.11
N TYR A 11 8.71 -2.74 -8.35
CA TYR A 11 8.29 -3.66 -9.42
C TYR A 11 7.07 -3.10 -10.13
N HIS A 12 6.50 -3.84 -11.09
CA HIS A 12 5.43 -3.38 -11.97
C HIS A 12 4.27 -2.66 -11.25
N ASP A 13 3.78 -3.16 -10.11
CA ASP A 13 2.68 -2.52 -9.36
C ASP A 13 3.05 -2.27 -7.90
N SER A 14 3.21 -1.00 -7.53
CA SER A 14 3.37 -0.61 -6.15
C SER A 14 2.04 -0.58 -5.39
N ALA A 15 2.06 -1.07 -4.16
CA ALA A 15 0.91 -1.16 -3.27
C ALA A 15 1.33 -1.14 -1.80
N ALA A 16 0.41 -0.75 -0.93
CA ALA A 16 0.53 -0.92 0.52
C ALA A 16 -0.63 -1.80 1.03
N SER A 17 -0.46 -2.36 2.22
CA SER A 17 -1.51 -3.05 2.98
C SER A 17 -1.22 -2.96 4.47
N ILE A 18 -2.27 -2.87 5.29
CA ILE A 18 -2.17 -2.89 6.75
C ILE A 18 -3.01 -4.02 7.33
N LEU A 19 -2.38 -4.79 8.21
CA LEU A 19 -3.00 -5.90 8.92
C LEU A 19 -2.96 -5.64 10.42
N VAL A 20 -4.08 -5.93 11.10
CA VAL A 20 -4.19 -5.87 12.56
C VAL A 20 -4.64 -7.24 13.07
N ASP A 21 -3.79 -7.85 13.90
CA ASP A 21 -4.02 -9.19 14.49
C ASP A 21 -4.43 -10.25 13.45
N GLY A 22 -3.75 -10.21 12.29
CA GLY A 22 -3.95 -11.15 11.18
C GLY A 22 -5.13 -10.84 10.25
N LYS A 23 -5.87 -9.75 10.48
CA LYS A 23 -6.95 -9.29 9.60
C LYS A 23 -6.47 -8.14 8.73
N ILE A 24 -6.79 -8.18 7.44
CA ILE A 24 -6.54 -7.07 6.52
C ILE A 24 -7.53 -5.95 6.85
N LEU A 25 -6.99 -4.78 7.21
CA LEU A 25 -7.78 -3.59 7.48
C LEU A 25 -7.90 -2.73 6.21
N ALA A 26 -6.79 -2.55 5.49
CA ALA A 26 -6.78 -1.89 4.20
C ALA A 26 -5.67 -2.46 3.29
N ALA A 27 -5.86 -2.32 1.98
CA ALA A 27 -4.88 -2.64 0.96
C ALA A 27 -5.15 -1.76 -0.27
N VAL A 28 -4.18 -0.95 -0.67
CA VAL A 28 -4.37 0.03 -1.74
C VAL A 28 -3.21 0.04 -2.74
N GLN A 29 -3.54 0.10 -4.02
CA GLN A 29 -2.58 0.24 -5.12
C GLN A 29 -2.27 1.72 -5.41
N VAL A 30 -1.00 2.02 -5.65
CA VAL A 30 -0.49 3.38 -5.89
C VAL A 30 -1.08 4.00 -7.15
N GLU A 31 -1.34 3.21 -8.19
CA GLU A 31 -1.91 3.70 -9.46
C GLU A 31 -3.25 4.42 -9.28
N ARG A 32 -4.00 4.12 -8.22
CA ARG A 32 -5.27 4.79 -7.90
C ARG A 32 -5.04 6.26 -7.53
N PHE A 33 -3.89 6.57 -6.93
CA PHE A 33 -3.48 7.92 -6.56
C PHE A 33 -2.72 8.62 -7.68
N THR A 34 -1.72 7.95 -8.27
CA THR A 34 -0.84 8.58 -9.26
C THR A 34 -1.47 8.65 -10.65
N ARG A 35 -2.52 7.86 -10.89
CA ARG A 35 -3.18 7.70 -12.20
C ARG A 35 -2.20 7.24 -13.30
N LYS A 36 -1.05 6.70 -12.90
CA LYS A 36 -0.07 6.05 -13.77
C LYS A 36 -0.26 4.55 -13.64
N LYS A 37 -0.51 3.90 -14.76
CA LYS A 37 -0.65 2.44 -14.79
C LYS A 37 0.72 1.79 -14.55
N HIS A 38 0.76 0.76 -13.73
CA HIS A 38 1.99 0.05 -13.37
C HIS A 38 3.04 0.98 -12.75
N ASP A 39 2.59 1.80 -11.80
CA ASP A 39 3.49 2.69 -11.07
C ASP A 39 4.36 1.87 -10.11
N SER A 40 5.66 1.81 -10.41
CA SER A 40 6.67 1.12 -9.62
C SER A 40 7.29 1.98 -8.52
N SER A 41 6.83 3.22 -8.37
CA SER A 41 7.36 4.17 -7.38
C SER A 41 7.07 3.71 -5.97
N TYR A 42 7.84 4.17 -4.99
CA TYR A 42 7.56 3.87 -3.59
C TYR A 42 6.12 4.28 -3.20
N PRO A 43 5.34 3.43 -2.50
CA PRO A 43 3.92 3.63 -2.24
C PRO A 43 3.63 4.64 -1.12
N PHE A 44 4.14 5.87 -1.25
CA PHE A 44 3.97 6.93 -0.25
C PHE A 44 2.49 7.23 0.01
N ASN A 45 1.74 7.55 -1.05
CA ASN A 45 0.31 7.89 -0.94
C ASN A 45 -0.54 6.73 -0.41
N ALA A 46 -0.22 5.49 -0.77
CA ALA A 46 -0.95 4.32 -0.29
C ALA A 46 -0.64 4.04 1.19
N THR A 47 0.60 4.25 1.62
CA THR A 47 0.99 4.11 3.03
C THR A 47 0.35 5.19 3.90
N GLU A 48 0.34 6.45 3.45
CA GLU A 48 -0.34 7.53 4.18
C GLU A 48 -1.85 7.26 4.29
N PHE A 49 -2.51 6.84 3.20
CA PHE A 49 -3.93 6.52 3.22
C PHE A 49 -4.29 5.39 4.20
N GLU A 50 -3.38 4.45 4.43
CA GLU A 50 -3.62 3.32 5.36
C GLU A 50 -3.35 3.68 6.82
N LEU A 51 -2.69 4.81 7.09
CA LEU A 51 -2.30 5.27 8.41
C LEU A 51 -3.13 6.46 8.92
N ASP A 52 -3.82 7.17 8.04
CA ASP A 52 -4.80 8.23 8.35
C ASP A 52 -6.15 7.65 8.79
#